data_AF-A0A0W8F4J3-F1
#
_entry.id   AF-A0A0W8F4J3-F1
#
_cell.length_a   1.000
_cell.length_b   1.000
_cell.length_c   1.000
_cell.angle_alpha   90.00
_cell.angle_beta   90.00
_cell.angle_gamma   90.00
#
_symmetry.space_group_name_H-M   'P 1'
#
loop_
_entity.id
_entity.type
_entity.pdbx_description
1 polymer ?
#
loop_
_entity_poly.entity_id
_entity_poly.type
_entity_poly.pdbx_seq_one_letter_code
_entity_poly.pdbx_strand_id
1 'polypeptide(L)'
;MIPYRMITAAEIRKIAGRWRRATRPLKIHDQKYGNQLADLLAAYDGGDMAWFDDPLEAALFIVLTGLIKEQGLEVPGARGPREETS
;
A
#
# COMPACT_ATOMS: atom_id res chain seq x y z
N MET A 1 -22.12 -2.46 -19.16
CA MET A 1 -21.02 -3.19 -18.50
C MET A 1 -19.81 -2.26 -18.49
N ILE A 2 -19.54 -1.60 -17.36
CA ILE A 2 -18.32 -0.80 -17.21
C ILE A 2 -17.19 -1.80 -16.96
N PRO A 3 -16.09 -1.78 -17.71
CA PRO A 3 -14.98 -2.71 -17.48
C PRO A 3 -14.40 -2.46 -16.08
N TYR A 4 -14.36 -3.50 -15.24
CA TYR A 4 -13.56 -3.47 -14.01
C TYR A 4 -12.12 -3.18 -14.42
N ARG A 5 -11.63 -1.97 -14.13
CA ARG A 5 -10.24 -1.62 -14.35
C ARG A 5 -9.46 -2.07 -13.13
N MET A 6 -8.78 -3.20 -13.25
CA MET A 6 -7.82 -3.60 -12.23
C MET A 6 -6.73 -2.54 -12.11
N ILE A 7 -6.47 -2.07 -10.90
CA ILE A 7 -5.36 -1.16 -10.64
C ILE A 7 -4.06 -1.91 -10.86
N THR A 8 -3.20 -1.33 -11.68
CA THR A 8 -1.94 -1.95 -12.07
C THR A 8 -0.82 -1.59 -11.09
N ALA A 9 0.15 -2.49 -10.92
CA ALA A 9 1.38 -2.18 -10.18
C ALA A 9 2.11 -0.94 -10.75
N ALA A 10 1.94 -0.65 -12.05
CA ALA A 10 2.48 0.55 -12.68
C ALA A 10 1.82 1.84 -12.16
N GLU A 11 0.52 1.84 -11.90
CA GLU A 11 -0.20 2.97 -11.31
C GLU A 11 0.23 3.21 -9.86
N ILE A 12 0.37 2.13 -9.09
CA ILE A 12 0.90 2.18 -7.72
C ILE A 12 2.31 2.79 -7.71
N ARG A 13 3.20 2.35 -8.61
CA ARG A 13 4.55 2.92 -8.75
C ARG A 13 4.53 4.41 -9.13
N LYS A 14 3.58 4.84 -9.97
CA LYS A 14 3.41 6.28 -10.28
C LYS A 14 3.04 7.07 -9.03
N ILE A 15 2.18 6.54 -8.17
CA ILE A 15 1.80 7.17 -6.89
C ILE A 15 3.01 7.23 -5.96
N ALA A 16 3.76 6.14 -5.79
CA ALA A 16 4.99 6.12 -4.99
C ALA A 16 5.99 7.20 -5.46
N GLY A 17 6.19 7.33 -6.78
CA GLY A 17 7.04 8.38 -7.35
C GLY A 17 6.50 9.80 -7.11
N ARG A 18 5.18 10.00 -7.14
CA ARG A 18 4.55 11.30 -6.78
C ARG A 18 4.78 11.63 -5.31
N TRP A 19 4.61 10.66 -4.41
CA TRP A 19 4.84 10.84 -2.99
C TRP A 19 6.30 11.20 -2.74
N ARG A 20 7.26 10.46 -3.30
CA ARG A 20 8.69 10.80 -3.18
C ARG A 20 9.05 12.20 -3.72
N ARG A 21 8.30 12.75 -4.67
CA ARG A 21 8.48 14.15 -5.10
C ARG A 21 7.86 15.14 -4.11
N ALA A 22 6.69 14.81 -3.57
CA ALA A 22 6.00 15.59 -2.57
C ALA A 22 6.73 15.63 -1.22
N THR A 23 7.64 14.70 -0.96
CA THR A 23 8.47 14.70 0.26
C THR A 23 9.63 15.67 0.21
N ARG A 24 10.24 15.87 -0.97
CA ARG A 24 11.39 16.79 -1.16
C ARG A 24 11.21 18.19 -0.55
N PRO A 25 10.04 18.85 -0.65
CA PRO A 25 9.83 20.17 -0.04
C PRO A 25 9.55 20.15 1.48
N LEU A 26 9.36 18.98 2.11
CA LEU A 26 9.11 18.88 3.55
C LEU A 26 10.39 19.21 4.36
N LYS A 27 10.23 19.47 5.66
CA LYS A 27 11.37 19.61 6.58
C LYS A 27 12.16 18.29 6.62
N ILE A 28 13.47 18.36 6.84
CA ILE A 28 14.36 17.17 6.87
C ILE A 28 13.84 16.06 7.81
N HIS A 29 13.29 16.43 8.97
CA HIS A 29 12.70 15.47 9.91
C HIS A 29 11.47 14.75 9.33
N ASP A 30 10.67 15.45 8.51
CA ASP A 30 9.43 14.95 7.92
C ASP A 30 9.69 14.19 6.60
N GLN A 31 10.80 14.53 5.90
CA GLN A 31 11.22 13.85 4.68
C GLN A 31 11.43 12.35 4.91
N LYS A 32 11.98 11.97 6.07
CA LYS A 32 12.19 10.56 6.43
C LYS A 32 10.88 9.78 6.38
N TYR A 33 9.84 10.28 7.03
CA TYR A 33 8.54 9.58 7.10
C TYR A 33 7.90 9.46 5.72
N GLY A 34 7.93 10.55 4.96
CA GLY A 34 7.37 10.52 3.62
C GLY A 34 8.12 9.57 2.67
N ASN A 35 9.44 9.48 2.78
CA ASN A 35 10.23 8.54 1.99
C ASN A 35 9.92 7.09 2.39
N GLN A 36 9.75 6.80 3.68
CA GLN A 36 9.33 5.47 4.15
C GLN A 36 7.96 5.05 3.57
N LEU A 37 6.98 5.96 3.52
CA LEU A 37 5.68 5.68 2.91
C LEU A 37 5.80 5.40 1.40
N ALA A 38 6.65 6.15 0.70
CA ALA A 38 6.91 5.91 -0.71
C ALA A 38 7.63 4.58 -0.96
N ASP A 39 8.53 4.18 -0.05
CA ASP A 39 9.27 2.91 -0.14
C ASP A 39 8.35 1.71 0.11
N LEU A 40 7.49 1.77 1.13
CA LEU A 40 6.46 0.74 1.39
C LEU A 40 5.58 0.52 0.16
N LEU A 41 5.14 1.61 -0.47
CA LEU A 41 4.31 1.55 -1.66
C LEU A 41 5.09 1.06 -2.89
N ALA A 42 6.38 1.37 -3.00
CA ALA A 42 7.23 0.93 -4.12
C ALA A 42 7.60 -0.57 -4.03
N ALA A 43 7.63 -1.12 -2.82
CA ALA A 43 7.87 -2.54 -2.57
C ALA A 43 6.69 -3.44 -2.98
N TYR A 44 5.55 -2.86 -3.38
CA TYR A 44 4.40 -3.59 -3.88
C TYR A 44 4.70 -4.26 -5.23
N ASP A 45 4.67 -5.59 -5.29
CA ASP A 45 5.03 -6.36 -6.50
C ASP A 45 3.86 -6.64 -7.45
N GLY A 46 2.62 -6.36 -7.04
CA GLY A 46 1.45 -6.54 -7.89
C GLY A 46 0.56 -7.74 -7.53
N GLY A 47 0.44 -8.12 -6.25
CA GLY A 47 -0.62 -9.01 -5.81
C GLY A 47 -2.03 -8.59 -6.27
N ASP A 48 -2.99 -9.51 -6.25
CA ASP A 48 -4.37 -9.28 -6.71
C ASP A 48 -5.10 -8.23 -5.86
N MET A 49 -4.95 -6.95 -6.20
CA MET A 49 -5.85 -5.88 -5.74
C MET A 49 -7.00 -5.75 -6.73
N ALA A 50 -7.80 -6.81 -6.79
CA ALA A 50 -8.84 -6.98 -7.79
C ALA A 50 -10.08 -6.08 -7.58
N TRP A 51 -10.12 -5.22 -6.55
CA TRP A 51 -11.38 -4.63 -6.07
C TRP A 51 -11.39 -3.11 -5.86
N PHE A 52 -10.28 -2.40 -6.08
CA PHE A 52 -10.26 -0.95 -5.90
C PHE A 52 -10.49 -0.24 -7.24
N ASP A 53 -11.46 0.68 -7.28
CA ASP A 53 -11.72 1.55 -8.43
C ASP A 53 -10.82 2.81 -8.42
N ASP A 54 -10.36 3.24 -7.24
CA ASP A 54 -9.49 4.41 -7.06
C ASP A 54 -8.02 4.01 -6.76
N PRO A 55 -7.06 4.41 -7.62
CA PRO A 55 -5.63 4.13 -7.42
C PRO A 55 -5.04 4.66 -6.10
N LEU A 56 -5.54 5.78 -5.58
CA LEU A 56 -5.08 6.35 -4.32
C LEU A 56 -5.62 5.56 -3.12
N GLU A 57 -6.87 5.10 -3.18
CA GLU A 57 -7.45 4.20 -2.19
C GLU A 57 -6.65 2.90 -2.09
N ALA A 58 -6.33 2.27 -3.22
CA ALA A 58 -5.47 1.08 -3.23
C ALA A 58 -4.08 1.36 -2.65
N ALA A 59 -3.47 2.49 -3.02
CA ALA A 59 -2.16 2.88 -2.50
C ALA A 59 -2.17 3.10 -0.98
N LEU A 60 -3.23 3.74 -0.47
CA LEU A 60 -3.40 3.95 0.96
C LEU A 60 -3.60 2.62 1.69
N PHE A 61 -4.39 1.71 1.12
CA PHE A 61 -4.63 0.39 1.69
C PHE A 61 -3.35 -0.45 1.77
N ILE A 62 -2.52 -0.45 0.72
CA ILE A 62 -1.19 -1.09 0.73
C ILE A 62 -0.35 -0.57 1.89
N VAL A 63 -0.29 0.74 2.05
CA VAL A 63 0.58 1.38 3.05
C VAL A 63 0.08 1.12 4.46
N LEU A 64 -1.23 1.26 4.70
CA LEU A 64 -1.83 0.98 6.00
C LEU A 64 -1.66 -0.49 6.41
N THR A 65 -1.87 -1.43 5.49
CA THR A 65 -1.64 -2.86 5.77
C THR A 65 -0.17 -3.16 6.03
N GLY A 66 0.76 -2.50 5.32
CA GLY A 66 2.20 -2.56 5.60
C GLY A 66 2.53 -2.06 7.01
N LEU A 67 2.01 -0.89 7.39
CA LEU A 67 2.24 -0.30 8.71
C LEU A 67 1.67 -1.16 9.85
N ILE A 68 0.49 -1.77 9.68
CA ILE A 68 -0.09 -2.70 10.67
C ILE A 68 0.82 -3.91 10.85
N LYS A 69 1.36 -4.46 9.76
CA LYS A 69 2.31 -5.59 9.79
C LYS A 69 3.62 -5.21 10.47
N GLU A 70 4.19 -4.04 10.16
CA GLU A 70 5.45 -3.57 10.76
C GLU A 70 5.30 -3.26 12.25
N GLN A 71 4.16 -2.72 12.67
CA GLN A 71 3.92 -2.33 14.07
C GLN A 71 3.38 -3.48 14.92
N GLY A 72 3.13 -4.67 14.35
CA GLY A 72 2.55 -5.79 15.07
C GLY A 72 1.17 -5.48 15.66
N LEU A 73 0.44 -4.53 15.06
CA LEU A 73 -0.91 -4.13 15.46
C LEU A 73 -1.98 -5.15 15.01
N GLU A 74 -1.57 -6.40 14.77
CA GLU A 74 -2.46 -7.50 14.49
C GLU A 74 -3.43 -7.65 15.66
N VAL A 75 -4.73 -7.45 15.43
CA VAL A 75 -5.74 -7.60 16.47
C VAL A 75 -5.70 -9.06 16.96
N PRO A 76 -5.43 -9.31 18.27
CA PRO A 76 -5.42 -10.66 18.81
C PRO A 76 -6.80 -11.29 18.63
N GLY A 77 -6.90 -12.30 17.76
CA GLY A 77 -8.16 -13.00 17.46
C GLY A 77 -8.66 -12.89 16.02
N ALA A 78 -8.04 -12.07 15.15
CA ALA A 78 -8.40 -12.01 13.72
C ALA A 78 -7.80 -13.14 12.86
N ARG A 79 -7.02 -14.06 13.46
CA ARG A 79 -6.59 -15.30 12.80
C ARG A 79 -7.71 -16.34 12.90
N GLY A 80 -8.73 -16.19 12.05
CA GLY A 80 -9.57 -17.32 11.65
C GLY A 80 -8.71 -18.40 10.98
N PRO A 81 -9.11 -19.68 11.05
CA PRO A 81 -8.21 -20.82 10.96
C PRO A 81 -7.39 -20.81 9.67
N ARG A 82 -6.07 -20.96 9.84
CA ARG A 82 -5.15 -21.35 8.76
C ARG A 82 -5.59 -22.71 8.24
N GLU A 83 -5.64 -22.82 6.92
CA GLU A 83 -5.44 -24.06 6.14
C GLU A 83 -5.78 -25.36 6.88
N GLU A 84 -7.02 -25.79 6.75
CA GLU A 84 -7.33 -27.21 6.84
C GLU A 84 -8.18 -27.56 5.62
N THR A 85 -7.57 -28.31 4.70
CA THR A 85 -8.08 -29.08 3.54
C THR A 85 -7.19 -28.81 2.32
N SER A 86 -6.64 -29.79 1.61
CA SER A 86 -6.49 -31.24 1.78
C SER A 86 -5.46 -31.68 0.73
#